data_AF-A0A7C0YV42-F1
#
_entry.id   AF-A0A7C0YV42-F1
#
_cell.length_a   1.000
_cell.length_b   1.000
_cell.length_c   1.000
_cell.angle_alpha   90.00
_cell.angle_beta   90.00
_cell.angle_gamma   90.00
#
_symmetry.space_group_name_H-M   'P 1'
#
loop_
_entity.id
_entity.type
_entity.pdbx_description
1 polymer ?
#
loop_
_entity_poly.entity_id
_entity_poly.type
_entity_poly.pdbx_seq_one_letter_code
_entity_poly.pdbx_strand_id
1 'polypeptide(L)'
;MKQKKREVLCMWAVAILLMTAFVAANAQYDTKENAGQKNTNSLQPPSIEWYKTFGETGYDMLYCVRQTDDGGYIAAGSTSDEDGTGHAWLVKIDANGNEEWSAKNLVNS
;
A
#
# COMPACT_ATOMS: atom_id res chain seq x y z
N MET A 1 22.83 22.37 48.59
CA MET A 1 22.92 21.42 47.45
C MET A 1 21.87 20.31 47.51
N LYS A 2 20.56 20.63 47.68
CA LYS A 2 19.49 19.61 47.77
C LYS A 2 18.50 19.60 46.58
N GLN A 3 18.49 20.64 45.73
CA GLN A 3 17.54 20.75 44.60
C GLN A 3 18.00 19.95 43.36
N LYS A 4 19.27 20.06 42.94
CA LYS A 4 19.80 19.38 41.74
C LYS A 4 19.74 17.84 41.75
N LYS A 5 19.60 17.18 42.93
CA LYS A 5 19.55 15.71 43.01
C LYS A 5 18.17 15.12 42.67
N ARG A 6 17.08 15.90 42.83
CA ARG A 6 15.71 15.42 42.59
C ARG A 6 15.34 15.41 41.11
N GLU A 7 15.83 16.40 40.35
CA GLU A 7 15.63 16.49 38.89
C GLU A 7 16.34 15.35 38.16
N VAL A 8 17.58 15.04 38.56
CA VAL A 8 18.34 13.93 37.98
C VAL A 8 17.61 12.61 38.23
N LEU A 9 17.11 12.36 39.45
CA LEU A 9 16.39 11.13 39.79
C LEU A 9 15.12 10.92 38.94
N CYS A 10 14.35 11.99 38.66
CA CYS A 10 13.19 11.92 37.76
C CYS A 10 13.59 11.61 36.32
N MET A 11 14.69 12.16 35.82
CA MET A 11 15.18 11.86 34.48
C MET A 11 15.63 10.40 34.34
N TRP A 12 16.29 9.83 35.35
CA TRP A 12 16.65 8.41 35.36
C TRP A 12 15.42 7.50 35.39
N ALA A 13 14.38 7.85 36.15
CA ALA A 13 13.14 7.08 36.21
C ALA A 13 12.38 7.04 34.87
N VAL A 14 12.31 8.18 34.16
CA VAL A 14 11.66 8.25 32.84
C VAL A 14 12.46 7.49 31.79
N ALA A 15 13.80 7.57 31.81
CA ALA A 15 14.65 6.80 30.91
C ALA A 15 14.50 5.27 31.11
N ILE A 16 14.38 4.81 32.36
CA ILE A 16 14.14 3.39 32.67
C ILE A 16 12.76 2.95 32.16
N LEU A 17 11.71 3.76 32.36
CA LEU A 17 10.37 3.45 31.86
C LEU A 17 10.31 3.37 30.33
N LEU A 18 10.98 4.28 29.63
CA LEU A 18 11.05 4.28 28.16
C LEU A 18 11.88 3.10 27.63
N MET A 19 12.97 2.73 28.29
CA MET A 19 13.75 1.53 27.94
C MET A 19 12.94 0.25 28.13
N THR A 20 12.18 0.13 29.22
CA THR A 20 11.32 -1.05 29.44
C THR A 20 10.19 -1.13 28.43
N ALA A 21 9.60 0.00 28.04
CA ALA A 21 8.57 0.04 27.01
C ALA A 21 9.14 -0.31 25.62
N PHE A 22 10.37 0.12 25.32
CA PHE A 22 11.08 -0.25 24.09
C PHE A 22 11.41 -1.75 24.04
N VAL A 23 11.83 -2.34 25.16
CA VAL A 23 12.04 -3.80 25.27
C VAL A 23 10.72 -4.56 25.11
N ALA A 24 9.60 -4.06 25.66
CA ALA A 24 8.29 -4.68 25.49
C ALA A 24 7.74 -4.55 24.06
N ALA A 25 8.00 -3.43 23.38
CA ALA A 25 7.61 -3.22 21.98
C ALA A 25 8.46 -4.05 20.99
N ASN A 26 9.71 -4.35 21.35
CA ASN A 26 10.62 -5.20 20.57
C ASN A 26 10.66 -6.65 21.07
N ALA A 27 9.84 -7.01 22.06
CA ALA A 27 9.60 -8.38 22.47
C ALA A 27 8.70 -9.06 21.42
N GLN A 28 9.26 -9.23 20.22
CA GLN A 28 8.91 -10.38 19.39
C GLN A 28 9.18 -11.60 20.27
N TYR A 29 8.10 -12.17 20.78
CA TYR A 29 8.06 -13.39 21.55
C TYR A 29 8.62 -14.51 20.66
N ASP A 30 9.91 -14.77 20.78
CA ASP A 30 10.59 -15.86 20.10
C ASP A 30 10.48 -17.13 20.97
N THR A 31 9.43 -17.92 20.76
CA THR A 31 9.44 -19.33 21.17
C THR A 31 10.28 -20.10 20.17
N LYS A 32 11.51 -20.40 20.60
CA LYS A 32 12.48 -21.22 19.86
C LYS A 32 11.90 -22.58 19.46
N GLU A 33 11.50 -22.72 18.21
CA GLU A 33 11.61 -24.01 17.51
C GLU A 33 12.97 -24.06 16.81
N ASN A 34 14.02 -24.32 17.61
CA ASN A 34 15.35 -24.64 17.09
C ASN A 34 15.41 -26.15 16.82
N ALA A 35 14.78 -26.57 15.72
CA ALA A 35 14.95 -27.90 15.14
C ALA A 35 14.97 -27.81 13.61
N GLY A 36 16.11 -27.35 13.09
CA GLY A 36 16.44 -27.40 11.67
C GLY A 36 16.35 -26.04 10.98
N GLN A 37 17.48 -25.32 10.92
CA GLN A 37 17.71 -24.36 9.84
C GLN A 37 17.74 -25.13 8.52
N LYS A 38 16.56 -25.40 7.95
CA LYS A 38 16.44 -25.51 6.50
C LYS A 38 16.49 -24.08 5.98
N ASN A 39 17.52 -23.79 5.22
CA ASN A 39 17.63 -22.63 4.35
C ASN A 39 16.50 -22.66 3.30
N THR A 40 15.26 -22.42 3.71
CA THR A 40 14.21 -22.06 2.79
C THR A 40 14.33 -20.56 2.60
N ASN A 41 14.94 -20.12 1.51
CA ASN A 41 14.55 -18.86 0.88
C ASN A 41 13.03 -18.91 0.80
N SER A 42 12.38 -18.23 1.74
CA SER A 42 10.97 -18.36 2.00
C SER A 42 10.23 -17.92 0.75
N LEU A 43 9.43 -18.84 0.21
CA LEU A 43 8.48 -18.55 -0.87
C LEU A 43 7.33 -17.73 -0.28
N GLN A 44 7.62 -16.50 0.14
CA GLN A 44 6.57 -15.55 0.46
C GLN A 44 5.99 -15.06 -0.86
N PRO A 45 4.68 -15.18 -1.10
CA PRO A 45 4.09 -14.63 -2.31
C PRO A 45 4.32 -13.10 -2.33
N PRO A 46 4.41 -12.50 -3.52
CA PRO A 46 4.50 -11.04 -3.61
C PRO A 46 3.34 -10.41 -2.83
N SER A 47 3.66 -9.41 -2.02
CA SER A 47 2.65 -8.60 -1.32
C SER A 47 1.98 -7.66 -2.31
N ILE A 48 0.65 -7.61 -2.31
CA ILE A 48 -0.11 -6.65 -3.11
C ILE A 48 0.13 -5.25 -2.56
N GLU A 49 0.64 -4.32 -3.38
CA GLU A 49 0.86 -2.93 -3.00
C GLU A 49 -0.47 -2.17 -2.91
N TRP A 50 -1.31 -2.29 -3.94
CA TRP A 50 -2.65 -1.73 -3.97
C TRP A 50 -3.57 -2.52 -4.91
N TYR A 51 -4.88 -2.38 -4.68
CA TYR A 51 -5.92 -2.82 -5.61
C TYR A 51 -6.98 -1.72 -5.70
N LYS A 52 -7.45 -1.45 -6.92
CA LYS A 52 -8.42 -0.39 -7.22
C LYS A 52 -9.34 -0.85 -8.33
N THR A 53 -10.58 -0.40 -8.28
CA THR A 53 -11.57 -0.59 -9.33
C THR A 53 -11.81 0.75 -10.00
N PHE A 54 -11.87 0.76 -11.31
CA PHE A 54 -12.15 1.93 -12.13
C PHE A 54 -13.40 1.60 -12.97
N GLY A 55 -14.27 2.58 -13.17
CA GLY A 55 -15.51 2.40 -13.91
C GLY A 55 -16.62 3.32 -13.43
N GLU A 56 -17.76 3.27 -14.11
CA GLU A 56 -18.98 4.03 -13.81
C GLU A 56 -20.17 3.08 -13.58
N THR A 57 -21.38 3.49 -13.96
CA THR A 57 -22.62 2.74 -13.75
C THR A 57 -22.87 1.64 -14.80
N GLY A 58 -22.16 1.68 -15.93
CA GLY A 58 -22.31 0.75 -17.04
C GLY A 58 -21.37 -0.47 -17.00
N TYR A 59 -21.16 -1.08 -18.18
CA TYR A 59 -20.25 -2.20 -18.36
C TYR A 59 -18.83 -1.72 -18.63
N ASP A 60 -17.93 -1.98 -17.68
CA ASP A 60 -16.52 -1.61 -17.76
C ASP A 60 -15.59 -2.82 -17.81
N MET A 61 -14.70 -2.84 -18.79
CA MET A 61 -13.66 -3.86 -18.91
C MET A 61 -12.35 -3.25 -19.39
N LEU A 62 -11.26 -3.56 -18.69
CA LEU A 62 -9.90 -3.27 -19.14
C LEU A 62 -9.31 -4.51 -19.82
N TYR A 63 -8.71 -4.33 -20.99
CA TYR A 63 -8.14 -5.40 -21.81
C TYR A 63 -6.62 -5.47 -21.70
N CYS A 64 -5.97 -4.33 -21.48
CA CYS A 64 -4.52 -4.28 -21.34
C CYS A 64 -4.09 -3.16 -20.39
N VAL A 65 -2.89 -3.34 -19.84
CA VAL A 65 -2.23 -2.37 -18.98
C VAL A 65 -0.74 -2.32 -19.32
N ARG A 66 -0.16 -1.12 -19.31
CA ARG A 66 1.27 -0.85 -19.54
C ARG A 66 1.77 0.12 -18.49
N GLN A 67 2.89 -0.21 -17.85
CA GLN A 67 3.59 0.73 -17.00
C GLN A 67 4.16 1.89 -17.85
N THR A 68 4.14 3.10 -17.31
CA THR A 68 4.71 4.30 -17.90
C THR A 68 6.05 4.66 -17.25
N ASP A 69 6.87 5.46 -17.96
CA ASP A 69 8.23 5.81 -17.50
C ASP A 69 8.25 6.65 -16.21
N ASP A 70 7.13 7.27 -15.86
CA ASP A 70 6.92 8.00 -14.61
C ASP A 70 6.58 7.09 -13.41
N GLY A 71 6.55 5.77 -13.62
CA GLY A 71 6.20 4.78 -12.59
C GLY A 71 4.70 4.52 -12.44
N GLY A 72 3.86 5.22 -13.20
CA GLY A 72 2.42 4.97 -13.28
C GLY A 72 2.04 3.88 -14.29
N TYR A 73 0.76 3.83 -14.66
CA TYR A 73 0.20 2.84 -15.57
C TYR A 73 -0.82 3.46 -16.52
N ILE A 74 -0.83 3.02 -17.77
CA ILE A 74 -1.92 3.26 -18.73
C ILE A 74 -2.67 1.95 -18.94
N ALA A 75 -3.98 1.97 -18.75
CA ALA A 75 -4.87 0.87 -19.07
C ALA A 75 -5.82 1.25 -20.22
N ALA A 76 -6.14 0.29 -21.08
CA ALA A 76 -7.09 0.47 -22.17
C ALA A 76 -8.18 -0.61 -22.14
N GLY A 77 -9.38 -0.23 -22.54
CA GLY A 77 -10.58 -1.02 -22.34
C GLY A 77 -11.80 -0.52 -23.10
N SER A 78 -12.97 -1.01 -22.68
CA SER A 78 -14.28 -0.52 -23.05
C SER A 78 -15.06 -0.11 -21.81
N THR A 79 -15.92 0.89 -21.96
CA THR A 79 -16.90 1.33 -20.97
C THR A 79 -18.26 1.45 -21.65
N SER A 80 -19.36 1.48 -20.89
CA SER A 80 -20.67 1.87 -21.42
C SER A 80 -21.31 2.95 -20.57
N ASP A 81 -22.13 3.79 -21.19
CA ASP A 81 -23.02 4.69 -20.46
C ASP A 81 -24.23 3.95 -19.86
N GLU A 82 -25.12 4.70 -19.20
CA GLU A 82 -26.36 4.17 -18.61
C GLU A 82 -27.34 3.63 -19.67
N ASP A 83 -27.25 4.13 -20.91
CA ASP A 83 -28.06 3.69 -22.04
C ASP A 83 -27.48 2.43 -22.73
N GLY A 84 -26.29 1.97 -22.30
CA GLY A 84 -25.59 0.82 -22.84
C GLY A 84 -24.76 1.09 -24.09
N THR A 85 -24.54 2.36 -24.44
CA THR A 85 -23.67 2.78 -25.54
C THR A 85 -22.22 2.50 -25.19
N GLY A 86 -21.55 1.67 -25.99
CA GLY A 86 -20.16 1.29 -25.77
C GLY A 86 -19.17 2.36 -26.25
N HIS A 87 -18.16 2.65 -25.43
CA HIS A 87 -17.07 3.57 -25.73
C HIS A 87 -15.70 2.90 -25.55
N ALA A 88 -14.75 3.28 -26.40
CA ALA A 88 -13.34 2.98 -26.13
C ALA A 88 -12.88 3.82 -24.92
N TRP A 89 -12.13 3.20 -24.01
CA TRP A 89 -11.75 3.79 -22.73
C TRP A 89 -10.25 3.67 -22.48
N LEU A 90 -9.64 4.76 -22.04
CA LEU A 90 -8.25 4.86 -21.60
C LEU A 90 -8.22 5.45 -20.20
N VAL A 91 -7.38 4.90 -19.33
CA VAL A 91 -7.17 5.38 -17.95
C VAL A 91 -5.67 5.51 -17.70
N LYS A 92 -5.25 6.66 -17.17
CA LYS A 92 -3.92 6.84 -16.59
C LYS A 92 -4.02 6.79 -15.07
N ILE A 93 -3.11 6.00 -14.50
CA ILE A 93 -3.02 5.70 -13.08
C ILE A 93 -1.62 6.12 -12.61
N ASP A 94 -1.52 6.74 -11.44
CA ASP A 94 -0.25 7.06 -10.79
C ASP A 94 0.39 5.80 -10.17
N ALA A 95 1.61 5.93 -9.63
CA ALA A 95 2.31 4.80 -9.00
C ALA A 95 1.59 4.23 -7.76
N ASN A 96 0.73 5.03 -7.11
CA ASN A 96 -0.01 4.66 -5.90
C ASN A 96 -1.40 4.07 -6.21
N GLY A 97 -1.77 3.95 -7.49
CA GLY A 97 -3.06 3.43 -7.92
C GLY A 97 -4.17 4.48 -8.02
N ASN A 98 -3.87 5.78 -7.96
CA ASN A 98 -4.88 6.82 -8.14
C ASN A 98 -5.07 7.14 -9.63
N GLU A 99 -6.31 7.36 -10.05
CA GLU A 99 -6.60 7.85 -11.40
C GLU A 99 -6.10 9.29 -11.56
N GLU A 100 -5.25 9.52 -12.56
CA GLU A 100 -4.82 10.87 -12.96
C GLU A 100 -5.79 11.47 -13.98
N TRP A 101 -6.21 10.66 -14.95
CA TRP A 101 -7.23 11.01 -15.93
C TRP A 101 -7.82 9.76 -16.58
N SER A 102 -9.03 9.90 -17.11
CA SER A 102 -9.66 8.94 -18.01
C SER A 102 -10.19 9.63 -19.27
N ALA A 103 -10.13 8.92 -20.39
CA ALA A 103 -10.57 9.40 -21.69
C ALA A 103 -11.49 8.37 -22.35
N LYS A 104 -12.63 8.84 -22.84
CA LYS A 104 -13.63 8.02 -23.54
C LYS A 104 -13.89 8.64 -24.90
N ASN A 105 -13.93 7.82 -25.95
CA ASN A 105 -14.35 8.32 -27.25
C ASN A 105 -15.87 8.22 -27.38
N LEU A 106 -16.55 9.36 -27.28
CA LEU A 106 -17.97 9.47 -27.59
C LEU A 106 -18.12 9.31 -29.11
N VAL A 107 -18.67 8.17 -29.55
CA VAL A 107 -19.09 8.05 -30.93
C VAL A 107 -20.32 8.94 -31.05
N ASN A 108 -20.16 10.18 -31.51
CA ASN A 108 -21.28 11.04 -31.85
C ASN A 108 -22.04 10.37 -33.01
N SER A 109 -23.13 9.69 -32.69
CA SER A 109 -24.10 9.14 -33.65
C SER A 109 -25.12 10.19 -34.06
#